data_AF-A0A1I0JGL9-F1
#
_entry.id   AF-A0A1I0JGL9-F1
#
_cell.length_a   1.000
_cell.length_b   1.000
_cell.length_c   1.000
_cell.angle_alpha   90.00
_cell.angle_beta   90.00
_cell.angle_gamma   90.00
#
_symmetry.space_group_name_H-M   'P 1'
#
loop_
_entity.id
_entity.type
_entity.pdbx_description
1 polymer ?
#
loop_
_entity_poly.entity_id
_entity_poly.type
_entity_poly.pdbx_seq_one_letter_code
_entity_poly.pdbx_strand_id
1 'polypeptide(L)'
;MPPYRLETLLEMRARAKEEAEQAFSAAIKALEKEKAELKRLEDELARRKAERKAKVMAYLNEVMAKGAGINGMNMMARFEQRLKDEEAQVALDIERQREVVKVAERTVEQRRAQMAEAAKELKAIEKHKENWQKQIKHERQQREELTQEEIGSALFLARQRK
;
A
#
# COMPACT_ATOMS: atom_id res chain seq x y z
N MET A 1 -7.12 29.21 27.66
CA MET A 1 -5.72 28.71 27.65
C MET A 1 -5.03 29.27 26.43
N PRO A 2 -3.72 29.57 26.49
CA PRO A 2 -2.98 29.97 25.29
C PRO A 2 -3.14 28.89 24.19
N PRO A 3 -3.03 29.25 22.90
CA PRO A 3 -3.00 28.27 21.82
C PRO A 3 -1.69 27.47 21.83
N TYR A 4 -1.75 26.21 21.40
CA TYR A 4 -0.56 25.36 21.32
C TYR A 4 0.36 25.85 20.19
N ARG A 5 1.64 26.08 20.53
CA ARG A 5 2.60 26.70 19.59
C ARG A 5 2.91 25.85 18.36
N LEU A 6 2.68 24.54 18.43
CA LEU A 6 2.92 23.60 17.33
C LEU A 6 1.62 23.06 16.72
N GLU A 7 0.51 23.80 16.82
CA GLU A 7 -0.77 23.38 16.26
C GLU A 7 -0.69 23.14 14.75
N THR A 8 -0.09 24.06 14.00
CA THR A 8 0.12 23.90 12.55
C THR A 8 0.92 22.64 12.21
N LEU A 9 1.96 22.34 13.01
CA LEU A 9 2.75 21.12 12.81
C LEU A 9 1.92 19.86 13.10
N LEU A 10 1.08 19.88 14.14
CA LEU A 10 0.15 18.78 14.43
C LEU A 10 -0.79 18.53 13.25
N GLU A 11 -1.42 19.58 12.71
CA GLU A 11 -2.31 19.48 11.55
C GLU A 11 -1.58 18.94 10.32
N MET A 12 -0.37 19.44 10.04
CA MET A 12 0.46 18.95 8.93
C MET A 12 0.78 17.46 9.07
N ARG A 13 1.12 16.99 10.28
CA ARG A 13 1.40 15.56 10.53
C ARG A 13 0.15 14.70 10.47
N ALA A 14 -1.00 15.22 10.90
CA ALA A 14 -2.28 14.52 10.78
C ALA A 14 -2.63 14.31 9.30
N ARG A 15 -2.49 15.35 8.49
CA ARG A 15 -2.67 15.28 7.04
C ARG A 15 -1.67 14.33 6.38
N ALA A 16 -0.39 14.38 6.74
CA ALA A 16 0.62 13.48 6.20
C ALA A 16 0.31 11.99 6.51
N LYS A 17 -0.23 11.71 7.70
CA LYS A 17 -0.68 10.36 8.08
C LYS A 17 -1.87 9.91 7.23
N GLU A 18 -2.85 10.79 6.99
CA GLU A 18 -3.98 10.49 6.10
C GLU A 18 -3.54 10.26 4.65
N GLU A 19 -2.66 11.10 4.11
CA GLU A 19 -2.10 10.95 2.77
C GLU A 19 -1.32 9.64 2.63
N ALA A 20 -0.58 9.24 3.66
CA ALA A 20 0.14 7.96 3.67
C ALA A 20 -0.81 6.74 3.73
N GLU A 21 -1.92 6.82 4.47
CA GLU A 21 -2.97 5.79 4.52
C GLU A 21 -3.68 5.64 3.16
N GLN A 22 -3.96 6.75 2.50
CA GLN A 22 -4.54 6.75 1.14
C GLN A 22 -3.55 6.15 0.12
N ALA A 23 -2.28 6.54 0.18
CA ALA A 23 -1.24 6.03 -0.70
C ALA A 23 -1.01 4.51 -0.50
N PHE A 24 -1.01 4.04 0.74
CA PHE A 24 -0.92 2.62 1.05
C PHE A 24 -2.12 1.84 0.51
N SER A 25 -3.33 2.36 0.72
CA SER A 25 -4.57 1.78 0.19
C SER A 25 -4.57 1.70 -1.34
N ALA A 26 -4.09 2.74 -2.01
CA ALA A 26 -3.94 2.75 -3.46
C ALA A 26 -2.92 1.71 -3.94
N ALA A 27 -1.80 1.55 -3.23
CA ALA A 27 -0.78 0.56 -3.56
C ALA A 27 -1.29 -0.88 -3.41
N ILE A 28 -2.10 -1.17 -2.38
CA ILE A 28 -2.74 -2.49 -2.22
C ILE A 28 -3.65 -2.78 -3.41
N LYS A 29 -4.54 -1.85 -3.77
CA LYS A 29 -5.45 -2.03 -4.92
C LYS A 29 -4.69 -2.25 -6.23
N ALA A 30 -3.59 -1.52 -6.42
CA ALA A 30 -2.72 -1.72 -7.58
C ALA A 30 -2.11 -3.13 -7.57
N LEU A 31 -1.56 -3.59 -6.44
CA LEU A 31 -1.01 -4.94 -6.30
C LEU A 31 -2.05 -6.02 -6.59
N GLU A 32 -3.27 -5.88 -6.07
CA GLU A 32 -4.36 -6.83 -6.32
C GLU A 32 -4.72 -6.90 -7.81
N LYS A 33 -4.76 -5.74 -8.50
CA LYS A 33 -4.98 -5.68 -9.95
C LYS A 33 -3.89 -6.42 -10.71
N GLU A 34 -2.62 -6.18 -10.38
CA GLU A 34 -1.50 -6.84 -11.07
C GLU A 34 -1.47 -8.36 -10.82
N LYS A 35 -1.87 -8.80 -9.62
CA LYS A 35 -2.02 -10.24 -9.29
C LYS A 35 -3.19 -10.88 -10.06
N ALA A 36 -4.31 -10.17 -10.20
CA ALA A 36 -5.44 -10.65 -10.99
C ALA A 36 -5.07 -10.78 -12.47
N GLU A 37 -4.31 -9.84 -13.01
CA GLU A 37 -3.81 -9.90 -14.39
C GLU A 37 -2.82 -11.06 -14.59
N LEU A 38 -1.89 -11.27 -13.65
CA LEU A 38 -0.99 -12.43 -13.68
C LEU A 38 -1.78 -13.74 -13.73
N LYS A 39 -2.78 -13.88 -12.86
CA LYS A 39 -3.63 -15.07 -12.84
C LYS A 39 -4.38 -15.25 -14.17
N ARG A 40 -4.91 -14.17 -14.74
CA ARG A 40 -5.59 -14.19 -16.05
C ARG A 40 -4.66 -14.71 -17.16
N LEU A 41 -3.39 -14.28 -17.17
CA LEU A 41 -2.40 -14.74 -18.14
C LEU A 41 -2.02 -16.22 -17.92
N GLU A 42 -1.89 -16.66 -16.66
CA GLU A 42 -1.63 -18.06 -16.33
C GLU A 42 -2.79 -18.98 -16.76
N ASP A 43 -4.03 -18.57 -16.50
CA ASP A 43 -5.23 -19.27 -16.94
C ASP A 43 -5.32 -19.31 -18.48
N GLU A 44 -4.97 -18.20 -19.15
CA GLU A 44 -4.91 -18.13 -20.62
C GLU A 44 -3.88 -19.11 -21.21
N LEU A 45 -2.68 -19.17 -20.64
CA LEU A 45 -1.65 -20.10 -21.08
C LEU A 45 -2.10 -21.56 -20.88
N ALA A 46 -2.74 -21.86 -19.75
CA ALA A 46 -3.29 -23.19 -19.48
C ALA A 46 -4.36 -23.58 -20.51
N ARG A 47 -5.28 -22.64 -20.83
CA ARG A 47 -6.29 -22.82 -21.87
C ARG A 47 -5.66 -23.08 -23.24
N ARG A 48 -4.69 -22.26 -23.65
CA ARG A 48 -4.00 -22.42 -24.95
C ARG A 48 -3.29 -23.77 -25.06
N LYS A 49 -2.63 -24.24 -24.00
CA LYS A 49 -2.00 -25.56 -23.97
C LYS A 49 -3.02 -26.69 -24.15
N ALA A 50 -4.19 -26.59 -23.51
CA ALA A 50 -5.27 -27.55 -23.69
C ALA A 50 -5.83 -27.52 -25.12
N GLU A 51 -6.08 -26.32 -25.65
CA GLU A 51 -6.54 -26.13 -27.03
C GLU A 51 -5.54 -26.65 -28.06
N ARG A 52 -4.23 -26.40 -27.88
CA ARG A 52 -3.19 -26.92 -28.78
C ARG A 52 -3.26 -28.44 -28.83
N LYS A 53 -3.30 -29.12 -27.68
CA LYS A 53 -3.42 -30.58 -27.64
C LYS A 53 -4.66 -31.07 -28.39
N ALA A 54 -5.81 -30.44 -28.16
CA ALA A 54 -7.06 -30.79 -28.84
C ALA A 54 -6.99 -30.56 -30.36
N LYS A 55 -6.49 -29.39 -30.80
CA LYS A 55 -6.36 -29.02 -32.22
C LYS A 55 -5.35 -29.92 -32.95
N VAL A 56 -4.21 -30.21 -32.32
CA VAL A 56 -3.18 -31.12 -32.86
C VAL A 56 -3.74 -32.53 -33.02
N MET A 57 -4.46 -33.06 -32.03
CA MET A 57 -5.09 -34.38 -32.12
C MET A 57 -6.20 -34.44 -33.18
N ALA A 58 -7.06 -33.42 -33.25
CA ALA A 58 -8.10 -33.33 -34.27
C ALA A 58 -7.50 -33.28 -35.69
N TYR A 59 -6.46 -32.47 -35.88
CA TYR A 59 -5.76 -32.35 -37.15
C TYR A 59 -5.05 -33.65 -37.55
N LEU A 60 -4.43 -34.35 -36.58
CA LEU A 60 -3.82 -35.66 -36.82
C LEU A 60 -4.84 -36.70 -37.29
N ASN A 61 -6.01 -36.76 -36.63
CA ASN A 61 -7.09 -37.68 -37.02
C ASN A 61 -7.59 -37.38 -38.44
N GLU A 62 -7.73 -36.11 -38.80
CA GLU A 62 -8.14 -35.69 -40.16
C GLU A 62 -7.11 -36.07 -41.22
N VAL A 63 -5.82 -35.83 -40.95
CA VAL A 63 -4.71 -36.16 -41.86
C VAL A 63 -4.58 -37.67 -42.05
N MET A 64 -4.76 -38.46 -40.98
CA MET A 64 -4.78 -39.93 -41.04
C MET A 64 -5.97 -40.46 -41.85
N ALA A 65 -7.16 -39.90 -41.65
CA ALA A 65 -8.37 -40.31 -42.38
C ALA A 65 -8.29 -40.03 -43.90
N LYS A 66 -7.55 -38.99 -44.30
CA LYS A 66 -7.37 -38.60 -45.71
C LYS A 66 -6.21 -39.32 -46.43
N GLY A 67 -5.47 -40.18 -45.74
CA GLY A 67 -4.25 -40.81 -46.25
C GLY A 67 -3.06 -39.86 -46.15
N ALA A 68 -2.30 -39.99 -45.06
CA ALA A 68 -1.22 -39.06 -44.72
C ALA A 68 0.02 -39.29 -45.61
N GLY A 69 0.30 -38.36 -46.53
CA GLY A 69 1.60 -38.23 -47.19
C GLY A 69 2.56 -37.31 -46.42
N ILE A 70 3.86 -37.33 -46.76
CA ILE A 70 4.92 -36.51 -46.14
C ILE A 70 4.55 -35.01 -46.05
N ASN A 71 3.87 -34.47 -47.08
CA ASN A 71 3.42 -33.08 -47.10
C ASN A 71 2.38 -32.75 -46.02
N GLY A 72 1.48 -33.68 -45.68
CA GLY A 72 0.49 -33.48 -44.61
C GLY A 72 1.13 -33.40 -43.24
N MET A 73 2.14 -34.24 -42.98
CA MET A 73 2.90 -34.22 -41.72
C MET A 73 3.75 -32.95 -41.57
N ASN A 74 4.36 -32.45 -42.65
CA ASN A 74 5.10 -31.19 -42.64
C ASN A 74 4.20 -29.97 -42.34
N MET A 75 2.99 -29.94 -42.90
CA MET A 75 2.01 -28.88 -42.62
C MET A 75 1.51 -28.93 -41.16
N MET A 76 1.33 -30.14 -40.63
CA MET A 76 0.97 -30.37 -39.22
C MET A 76 2.04 -29.87 -38.26
N ALA A 77 3.31 -30.18 -38.52
CA ALA A 77 4.43 -29.71 -37.70
C ALA A 77 4.53 -28.18 -37.68
N ARG A 78 4.34 -27.51 -38.82
CA ARG A 78 4.31 -26.03 -38.89
C ARG A 78 3.12 -25.44 -38.15
N PHE A 79 1.96 -26.08 -38.20
CA PHE A 79 0.78 -25.64 -37.46
C PHE A 79 1.00 -25.76 -35.95
N GLU A 80 1.51 -26.90 -35.47
CA GLU A 80 1.84 -27.08 -34.06
C GLU A 80 2.90 -26.07 -33.60
N GLN A 81 3.92 -25.81 -34.42
CA GLN A 81 4.97 -24.85 -34.09
C GLN A 81 4.40 -23.44 -33.87
N ARG A 82 3.51 -22.96 -34.76
CA ARG A 82 2.86 -21.64 -34.58
C ARG A 82 2.08 -21.55 -33.28
N LEU A 83 1.36 -22.61 -32.90
CA LEU A 83 0.64 -22.65 -31.62
C LEU A 83 1.61 -22.62 -30.42
N LYS A 84 2.76 -23.30 -30.52
CA LYS A 84 3.82 -23.24 -29.50
C LYS A 84 4.46 -21.85 -29.40
N ASP A 85 4.64 -21.16 -30.53
CA ASP A 85 5.18 -19.80 -30.55
C ASP A 85 4.20 -18.82 -29.86
N GLU A 86 2.88 -18.97 -30.08
CA GLU A 86 1.84 -18.21 -29.38
C GLU A 86 1.82 -18.50 -27.86
N GLU A 87 2.01 -19.76 -27.45
CA GLU A 87 2.17 -20.13 -26.04
C GLU A 87 3.42 -19.51 -25.42
N ALA A 88 4.54 -19.51 -26.16
CA ALA A 88 5.80 -18.93 -25.71
C ALA A 88 5.68 -17.42 -25.52
N GLN A 89 4.96 -16.73 -26.39
CA GLN A 89 4.70 -15.29 -26.23
C GLN A 89 3.94 -15.00 -24.94
N VAL A 90 2.87 -15.75 -24.64
CA VAL A 90 2.12 -15.58 -23.37
C VAL A 90 2.99 -15.91 -22.17
N ALA A 91 3.85 -16.93 -22.27
CA ALA A 91 4.79 -17.26 -21.20
C ALA A 91 5.78 -16.10 -20.93
N LEU A 92 6.27 -15.42 -21.97
CA LEU A 92 7.10 -14.22 -21.81
C LEU A 92 6.33 -13.08 -21.15
N ASP A 93 5.06 -12.89 -21.50
CA ASP A 93 4.21 -11.86 -20.89
C ASP A 93 3.91 -12.18 -19.41
N ILE A 94 3.77 -13.46 -19.04
CA ILE A 94 3.69 -13.90 -17.64
C ILE A 94 4.96 -13.53 -16.87
N GLU A 95 6.15 -13.79 -17.42
CA GLU A 95 7.41 -13.44 -16.73
C GLU A 95 7.55 -11.92 -16.54
N ARG A 96 7.18 -11.13 -17.55
CA ARG A 96 7.13 -9.67 -17.42
C ARG A 96 6.13 -9.24 -16.35
N GLN A 97 4.94 -9.84 -16.32
CA GLN A 97 3.92 -9.52 -15.34
C GLN A 97 4.34 -9.93 -13.92
N ARG A 98 5.10 -11.00 -13.74
CA ARG A 98 5.69 -11.38 -12.44
C ARG A 98 6.64 -10.31 -11.92
N GLU A 99 7.45 -9.70 -12.77
CA GLU A 99 8.29 -8.57 -12.38
C GLU A 99 7.47 -7.34 -11.98
N VAL A 100 6.38 -7.05 -12.71
CA VAL A 100 5.44 -5.98 -12.34
C VAL A 100 4.84 -6.23 -10.96
N VAL A 101 4.38 -7.46 -10.68
CA VAL A 101 3.87 -7.85 -9.36
C VAL A 101 4.94 -7.65 -8.28
N LYS A 102 6.18 -8.09 -8.50
CA LYS A 102 7.29 -7.89 -7.54
C LYS A 102 7.53 -6.41 -7.23
N VAL A 103 7.48 -5.54 -8.24
CA VAL A 103 7.62 -4.08 -8.06
C VAL A 103 6.44 -3.52 -7.27
N ALA A 104 5.22 -3.96 -7.54
CA ALA A 104 4.03 -3.57 -6.78
C ALA A 104 4.12 -4.02 -5.31
N GLU A 105 4.61 -5.24 -5.04
CA GLU A 105 4.82 -5.74 -3.67
C GLU A 105 5.84 -4.90 -2.89
N ARG A 106 6.97 -4.56 -3.53
CA ARG A 106 7.96 -3.64 -2.92
C ARG A 106 7.36 -2.27 -2.65
N THR A 107 6.52 -1.78 -3.55
CA THR A 107 5.83 -0.49 -3.38
C THR A 107 4.88 -0.53 -2.19
N VAL A 108 4.09 -1.59 -2.04
CA VAL A 108 3.21 -1.78 -0.88
C VAL A 108 4.00 -1.76 0.43
N GLU A 109 5.13 -2.48 0.50
CA GLU A 109 5.96 -2.50 1.69
C GLU A 109 6.59 -1.12 1.99
N GLN A 110 7.06 -0.42 0.96
CA GLN A 110 7.54 0.95 1.11
C GLN A 110 6.45 1.89 1.65
N ARG A 111 5.23 1.82 1.12
CA ARG A 111 4.10 2.64 1.59
C ARG A 111 3.68 2.27 3.00
N ARG A 112 3.74 1.00 3.36
CA ARG A 112 3.49 0.52 4.74
C ARG A 112 4.48 1.14 5.73
N ALA A 113 5.77 1.15 5.39
CA ALA A 113 6.80 1.76 6.22
C ALA A 113 6.59 3.28 6.36
N GLN A 114 6.25 3.97 5.27
CA GLN A 114 5.95 5.41 5.29
C GLN A 114 4.73 5.75 6.16
N MET A 115 3.66 4.95 6.06
CA MET A 115 2.48 5.09 6.90
C MET A 115 2.80 4.90 8.39
N ALA A 116 3.63 3.89 8.71
CA ALA A 116 4.06 3.65 10.08
C ALA A 116 4.89 4.80 10.65
N GLU A 117 5.81 5.37 9.87
CA GLU A 117 6.60 6.52 10.33
C GLU A 117 5.73 7.78 10.49
N ALA A 118 4.81 8.07 9.55
CA ALA A 118 3.89 9.19 9.66
C ALA A 118 3.00 9.09 10.92
N ALA A 119 2.51 7.89 11.23
CA ALA A 119 1.74 7.63 12.45
C ALA A 119 2.58 7.86 13.73
N LYS A 120 3.85 7.44 13.72
CA LYS A 120 4.78 7.65 14.83
C LYS A 120 5.10 9.13 15.04
N GLU A 121 5.33 9.88 13.97
CA GLU A 121 5.58 11.33 14.02
C GLU A 121 4.37 12.09 14.55
N LEU A 122 3.15 11.75 14.10
CA LEU A 122 1.92 12.34 14.62
C LEU A 122 1.79 12.09 16.13
N LYS A 123 1.96 10.83 16.56
CA LYS A 123 1.89 10.45 17.98
C LYS A 123 2.90 11.19 18.84
N ALA A 124 4.10 11.47 18.30
CA ALA A 124 5.11 12.24 19.00
C ALA A 124 4.65 13.68 19.28
N ILE A 125 4.04 14.34 18.29
CA ILE A 125 3.52 15.72 18.44
C ILE A 125 2.27 15.77 19.34
N GLU A 126 1.39 14.76 19.26
CA GLU A 126 0.25 14.62 20.17
C GLU A 126 0.70 14.52 21.63
N LYS A 127 1.69 13.67 21.91
CA LYS A 127 2.26 13.54 23.25
C LYS A 127 2.92 14.84 23.72
N HIS A 128 3.59 15.55 22.82
CA HIS A 128 4.15 16.87 23.16
C HIS A 128 3.05 17.88 23.50
N LYS A 129 1.94 17.92 22.75
CA LYS A 129 0.78 18.77 23.03
C LYS A 129 0.18 18.46 24.40
N GLU A 130 0.02 17.19 24.73
CA GLU A 130 -0.48 16.76 26.04
C GLU A 130 0.43 17.22 27.18
N ASN A 131 1.75 17.03 27.05
CA ASN A 131 2.72 17.46 28.05
C ASN A 131 2.72 18.98 28.23
N TRP A 132 2.66 19.72 27.13
CA TRP A 132 2.59 21.18 27.15
C TRP A 132 1.31 21.68 27.85
N GLN A 133 0.16 21.05 27.59
CA GLN A 133 -1.09 21.38 28.29
C GLN A 133 -0.98 21.15 29.81
N LYS A 134 -0.33 20.05 30.23
CA LYS A 134 -0.06 19.77 31.65
C LYS A 134 0.84 20.83 32.27
N GLN A 135 1.91 21.22 31.58
CA GLN A 135 2.82 22.27 32.05
C GLN A 135 2.12 23.61 32.21
N ILE A 136 1.38 24.08 31.19
CA ILE A 136 0.63 25.35 31.26
C ILE A 136 -0.40 25.33 32.39
N LYS A 137 -1.09 24.20 32.59
CA LYS A 137 -2.03 24.05 33.71
C LYS A 137 -1.30 24.16 35.05
N HIS A 138 -0.15 23.50 35.19
CA HIS A 138 0.64 23.53 36.42
C HIS A 138 1.21 24.92 36.73
N GLU A 139 1.79 25.60 35.74
CA GLU A 139 2.28 26.98 35.87
C GLU A 139 1.16 27.94 36.27
N ARG A 140 -0.03 27.77 35.70
CA ARG A 140 -1.21 28.56 36.07
C ARG A 140 -1.62 28.31 37.53
N GLN A 141 -1.66 27.06 37.97
CA GLN A 141 -1.99 26.71 39.35
C GLN A 141 -0.97 27.29 40.33
N GLN A 142 0.33 27.13 40.07
CA GLN A 142 1.39 27.73 40.89
C GLN A 142 1.27 29.25 40.97
N ARG A 143 0.94 29.91 39.86
CA ARG A 143 0.77 31.37 39.84
C ARG A 143 -0.48 31.81 40.63
N GLU A 144 -1.57 31.05 40.53
CA GLU A 144 -2.79 31.30 41.31
C GLU A 144 -2.54 31.08 42.82
N GLU A 145 -1.80 30.04 43.20
CA GLU A 145 -1.38 29.77 44.59
C GLU A 145 -0.53 30.90 45.16
N LEU A 146 0.54 31.32 44.45
CA LEU A 146 1.38 32.45 44.87
C LEU A 146 0.57 33.74 45.03
N THR A 147 -0.35 34.01 44.09
CA THR A 147 -1.21 35.20 44.17
C THR A 147 -2.14 35.13 45.39
N GLN A 148 -2.66 33.97 45.74
CA GLN A 148 -3.49 33.78 46.93
C GLN A 148 -2.69 33.95 48.22
N GLU A 149 -1.46 33.44 48.29
CA GLU A 149 -0.56 33.63 49.43
C GLU A 149 -0.19 35.09 49.64
N GLU A 150 0.10 35.83 48.56
CA GLU A 150 0.36 37.26 48.59
C GLU A 150 -0.86 38.06 49.09
N ILE A 151 -2.06 37.76 48.57
CA ILE A 151 -3.30 38.39 49.02
C ILE A 151 -3.57 38.08 50.50
N GLY A 152 -3.41 36.82 50.90
CA GLY A 152 -3.59 36.39 52.29
C GLY A 152 -2.64 37.10 53.24
N SER A 153 -1.36 37.19 52.87
CA SER A 153 -0.33 37.89 53.64
C SER A 153 -0.62 39.39 53.75
N ALA A 154 -1.02 40.04 52.64
CA ALA A 154 -1.39 41.45 52.64
C ALA A 154 -2.62 41.74 53.53
N LEU A 155 -3.65 40.90 53.47
CA LEU A 155 -4.84 41.01 54.32
C LEU A 155 -4.52 40.79 55.80
N PHE A 156 -3.66 39.84 56.13
CA PHE A 156 -3.21 39.59 57.49
C PHE A 156 -2.44 40.79 58.08
N LEU A 157 -1.47 41.32 57.34
CA LEU A 157 -0.72 42.52 57.72
C LEU A 157 -1.63 43.74 57.88
N ALA A 158 -2.63 43.89 57.00
CA ALA A 158 -3.62 44.97 57.10
C ALA A 158 -4.50 44.86 58.35
N ARG A 159 -4.84 43.64 58.81
CA ARG A 159 -5.56 43.43 60.07
C ARG A 159 -4.73 43.74 61.31
N GLN A 160 -3.44 43.41 61.32
CA GLN A 160 -2.56 43.70 62.48
C GLN A 160 -2.25 45.18 62.68
N ARG A 161 -2.45 46.02 61.65
CA ARG A 161 -2.23 47.48 61.74
C ARG A 161 -3.42 48.26 62.30
N LYS A 162 -4.54 47.60 62.59
CA LYS A 162 -5.71 48.19 63.29
C LYS A 162 -5.71 47.75 64.74
#